data_AF-A0A0F6W213-F1
#
_entry.id   AF-A0A0F6W213-F1
#
_cell.length_a   1.000
_cell.length_b   1.000
_cell.length_c   1.000
_cell.angle_alpha   90.00
_cell.angle_beta   90.00
_cell.angle_gamma   90.00
#
_symmetry.space_group_name_H-M   'P 1'
#
loop_
_entity.id
_entity.type
_entity.pdbx_description
1 polymer ?
#
loop_
_entity_poly.entity_id
_entity_poly.type
_entity_poly.pdbx_seq_one_letter_code
_entity_poly.pdbx_strand_id
1 'polypeptide(L)'
;MMSGVLVLDLERELSVPPAVAFALVSEPDRMNRWSEARVERVLGGDAGHPGGTGALRRVRPRMMGREVVLEEVIERAEAPGLLVYRVLAGGGVKQHRGTITITPSARGSRVHWRVEATLAALPLEWAARAALRPSLERSLDAMAQVATEMGDHVEVTLPPPRSLDELAESRALAREAEACMESQRAYADELLERDDDRGWFARVYEHVTEGQLVACAAGRFDHPAWVLRLVIAFHALWEENLAIRLGERSGDVEAHWVKAHRRAETASRGEATMFVRAMRSIHAGMRAHIEDDLPRAIAKVHLSSYAGRADLARFRADYLRMGDIFLDASAKIRDVLPREAWTRRARVLDVLTPDGMRGALIEKRYYPIARRRREAFERAVGLVRVLG
;
A
#
# COMPACT_ATOMS: atom_id res chain seq x y z
N MET A 1 15.44 -5.15 -19.68
CA MET A 1 16.52 -4.39 -18.99
C MET A 1 16.52 -4.82 -17.53
N MET A 2 17.63 -5.38 -17.03
CA MET A 2 17.74 -5.78 -15.62
C MET A 2 17.73 -4.52 -14.76
N SER A 3 16.69 -4.34 -13.95
CA SER A 3 16.63 -3.28 -12.95
C SER A 3 17.65 -3.54 -11.86
N GLY A 4 18.46 -2.55 -11.56
CA GLY A 4 19.50 -2.64 -10.55
C GLY A 4 18.96 -2.60 -9.13
N VAL A 5 19.35 -3.57 -8.29
CA VAL A 5 18.93 -3.65 -6.88
C VAL A 5 20.06 -3.14 -5.99
N LEU A 6 19.88 -1.93 -5.46
CA LEU A 6 20.76 -1.38 -4.44
C LEU A 6 20.53 -2.13 -3.12
N VAL A 7 21.58 -2.77 -2.63
CA VAL A 7 21.66 -3.33 -1.27
C VAL A 7 22.75 -2.60 -0.48
N LEU A 8 22.42 -2.17 0.73
CA LEU A 8 23.33 -1.61 1.72
C LEU A 8 23.19 -2.38 3.03
N ASP A 9 24.29 -2.87 3.56
CA ASP A 9 24.38 -3.51 4.88
C ASP A 9 25.37 -2.71 5.74
N LEU A 10 24.93 -2.36 6.93
CA LEU A 10 25.62 -1.50 7.90
C LEU A 10 25.44 -2.08 9.30
N GLU A 11 26.47 -1.99 10.15
CA GLU A 11 26.42 -2.48 11.53
C GLU A 11 27.03 -1.44 12.47
N ARG A 12 26.45 -1.29 13.66
CA ARG A 12 27.00 -0.45 14.74
C ARG A 12 26.71 -1.05 16.11
N GLU A 13 27.73 -1.05 16.97
CA GLU A 13 27.58 -1.31 18.41
C GLU A 13 27.17 -0.01 19.13
N LEU A 14 26.22 -0.12 20.05
CA LEU A 14 25.72 0.96 20.90
C LEU A 14 25.90 0.58 22.37
N SER A 15 26.22 1.58 23.18
CA SER A 15 26.43 1.48 24.64
C SER A 15 25.14 1.44 25.46
N VAL A 16 23.98 1.28 24.82
CA VAL A 16 22.66 1.32 25.46
C VAL A 16 21.91 -0.01 25.28
N PRO A 17 20.94 -0.32 26.16
CA PRO A 17 20.10 -1.51 26.03
C PRO A 17 19.29 -1.53 24.72
N PRO A 18 18.89 -2.72 24.20
CA PRO A 18 18.12 -2.85 22.97
C PRO A 18 16.84 -1.98 22.92
N ALA A 19 16.15 -1.78 24.05
CA ALA A 19 14.96 -0.94 24.11
C ALA A 19 15.26 0.52 23.76
N VAL A 20 16.35 1.08 24.28
CA VAL A 20 16.78 2.46 23.99
C VAL A 20 17.27 2.57 22.55
N ALA A 21 18.02 1.57 22.06
CA ALA A 21 18.42 1.49 20.66
C ALA A 21 17.21 1.45 19.71
N PHE A 22 16.15 0.71 20.07
CA PHE A 22 14.91 0.65 19.31
C PHE A 22 14.23 2.03 19.23
N ALA A 23 14.15 2.74 20.36
CA ALA A 23 13.60 4.09 20.39
C ALA A 23 14.43 5.06 19.52
N LEU A 24 15.77 4.97 19.55
CA LEU A 24 16.68 5.80 18.73
C LEU A 24 16.44 5.65 17.22
N VAL A 25 16.07 4.45 16.75
CA VAL A 25 15.87 4.18 15.32
C VAL A 25 14.42 4.28 14.85
N SER A 26 13.45 4.31 15.77
CA SER A 26 12.03 4.29 15.43
C SER A 26 11.32 5.63 15.67
N GLU A 27 11.77 6.43 16.64
CA GLU A 27 11.12 7.69 17.02
C GLU A 27 11.72 8.90 16.30
N PRO A 28 10.95 9.67 15.50
CA PRO A 28 11.47 10.79 14.71
C PRO A 28 12.29 11.83 15.51
N ASP A 29 11.84 12.20 16.71
CA ASP A 29 12.52 13.19 17.54
C ASP A 29 13.91 12.71 17.99
N ARG A 30 14.06 11.40 18.23
CA ARG A 30 15.34 10.77 18.57
C ARG A 30 16.20 10.56 17.34
N MET A 31 15.61 10.14 16.22
CA MET A 31 16.29 9.99 14.93
C MET A 31 16.96 11.29 14.49
N ASN A 32 16.28 12.42 14.66
CA ASN A 32 16.80 13.74 14.29
C ASN A 32 18.01 14.20 15.11
N ARG A 33 18.38 13.49 16.18
CA ARG A 33 19.62 13.78 16.95
C ARG A 33 20.86 13.21 16.28
N TRP A 34 20.72 12.22 15.41
CA TRP A 34 21.85 11.51 14.81
C TRP A 34 21.78 11.38 13.28
N SER A 35 20.59 11.39 12.69
CA SER A 35 20.43 11.20 11.24
C SER A 35 20.74 12.49 10.48
N GLU A 36 21.55 12.39 9.42
CA GLU A 36 21.72 13.48 8.46
C GLU A 36 20.43 13.78 7.66
N ALA A 37 19.49 12.83 7.62
CA ALA A 37 18.19 12.99 6.98
C ALA A 37 17.13 13.38 8.02
N ARG A 38 16.49 14.55 7.85
CA ARG A 38 15.42 14.99 8.74
C ARG A 38 14.22 14.05 8.62
N VAL A 39 13.72 13.57 9.76
CA VAL A 39 12.54 12.72 9.87
C VAL A 39 11.41 13.48 10.55
N GLU A 40 10.27 13.58 9.89
CA GLU A 40 9.06 14.20 10.44
C GLU A 40 8.01 13.12 10.69
N ARG A 41 7.40 13.13 11.88
CA ARG A 41 6.20 12.33 12.14
C ARG A 41 5.03 12.91 11.34
N VAL A 42 4.36 12.07 10.55
CA VAL A 42 3.12 12.45 9.85
C VAL A 42 1.91 11.89 10.60
N LEU A 43 1.90 10.59 10.87
CA LEU A 43 0.84 9.91 11.64
C LEU A 43 1.45 8.87 12.58
N GLY A 44 0.83 8.67 13.75
CA GLY A 44 1.18 7.57 14.65
C GLY A 44 0.85 6.20 14.06
N GLY A 45 1.56 5.18 14.54
CA GLY A 45 1.24 3.78 14.29
C GLY A 45 0.18 3.27 15.24
N ASP A 46 0.18 1.95 15.42
CA ASP A 46 -0.63 1.23 16.40
C ASP A 46 -0.51 1.86 17.81
N ALA A 47 -1.64 2.00 18.52
CA ALA A 47 -1.77 2.75 19.78
C ALA A 47 -1.27 4.21 19.72
N GLY A 48 -1.20 4.80 18.52
CA GLY A 48 -0.67 6.14 18.32
C GLY A 48 0.86 6.24 18.51
N HIS A 49 1.59 5.13 18.62
CA HIS A 49 3.02 5.15 18.91
C HIS A 49 3.85 5.67 17.71
N PRO A 50 4.82 6.58 17.89
CA PRO A 50 5.64 7.12 16.79
C PRO A 50 6.52 6.07 16.10
N GLY A 51 7.01 5.09 16.86
CA GLY A 51 7.76 3.93 16.35
C GLY A 51 6.93 2.66 16.14
N GLY A 52 5.60 2.75 16.19
CA GLY A 52 4.71 1.59 16.08
C GLY A 52 4.39 1.18 14.65
N THR A 53 3.98 -0.08 14.46
CA THR A 53 3.50 -0.60 13.17
C THR A 53 2.45 0.33 12.56
N GLY A 54 2.63 0.65 11.29
CA GLY A 54 1.78 1.56 10.54
C GLY A 54 2.14 3.03 10.67
N ALA A 55 3.06 3.46 11.56
CA ALA A 55 3.41 4.87 11.67
C ALA A 55 3.91 5.43 10.33
N LEU A 56 3.42 6.62 9.97
CA LEU A 56 3.77 7.29 8.72
C LEU A 56 4.76 8.42 9.01
N ARG A 57 5.87 8.44 8.29
CA ARG A 57 6.95 9.42 8.45
C ARG A 57 7.29 10.06 7.11
N ARG A 58 7.84 11.26 7.17
CA ARG A 58 8.41 11.96 6.01
C ARG A 58 9.90 12.14 6.25
N VAL A 59 10.72 11.57 5.36
CA VAL A 59 12.18 11.64 5.46
C VAL A 59 12.71 12.56 4.38
N ARG A 60 13.65 13.42 4.73
CA ARG A 60 14.25 14.39 3.81
C ARG A 60 15.76 14.17 3.68
N PRO A 61 16.21 13.11 2.98
CA PRO A 61 17.62 12.93 2.72
C PRO A 61 18.13 13.94 1.68
N ARG A 62 19.42 14.27 1.77
CA ARG A 62 20.14 14.95 0.69
C ARG A 62 20.78 13.91 -0.23
N MET A 63 20.34 13.86 -1.48
CA MET A 63 20.91 13.00 -2.51
C MET A 63 21.46 13.87 -3.64
N MET A 64 22.75 13.70 -3.96
CA MET A 64 23.44 14.47 -5.02
C MET A 64 23.27 15.99 -4.86
N GLY A 65 23.37 16.50 -3.63
CA GLY A 65 23.23 17.93 -3.32
C GLY A 65 21.80 18.48 -3.35
N ARG A 66 20.78 17.64 -3.63
CA ARG A 66 19.36 18.03 -3.62
C ARG A 66 18.63 17.38 -2.45
N GLU A 67 17.76 18.14 -1.81
CA GLU A 67 16.81 17.57 -0.86
C GLU A 67 15.75 16.78 -1.63
N VAL A 68 15.53 15.54 -1.20
CA VAL A 68 14.51 14.65 -1.71
C VAL A 68 13.51 14.42 -0.59
N VAL A 69 12.22 14.39 -0.89
CA VAL A 69 11.19 14.02 0.09
C VAL A 69 10.76 12.58 -0.15
N LEU A 70 10.87 11.76 0.88
CA LEU A 70 10.41 10.38 0.92
C LEU A 70 9.26 10.26 1.92
N GLU A 71 8.17 9.61 1.52
CA GLU A 71 7.13 9.17 2.45
C GLU A 71 7.37 7.70 2.79
N GLU A 72 7.43 7.37 4.08
CA GLU A 72 7.68 6.01 4.54
C GLU A 72 6.68 5.57 5.60
N VAL A 73 6.45 4.26 5.67
CA VAL A 73 5.63 3.62 6.68
C VAL A 73 6.42 2.55 7.42
N ILE A 74 6.23 2.43 8.74
CA ILE A 74 6.72 1.30 9.51
C ILE A 74 5.85 0.09 9.18
N GLU A 75 6.39 -0.91 8.46
CA GLU A 75 5.68 -2.14 8.09
C GLU A 75 5.50 -3.06 9.30
N ARG A 76 6.54 -3.18 10.12
CA ARG A 76 6.56 -4.10 11.26
C ARG A 76 7.45 -3.53 12.35
N ALA A 77 6.94 -3.52 13.58
CA ALA A 77 7.68 -3.16 14.78
C ALA A 77 7.52 -4.27 15.82
N GLU A 78 8.60 -5.03 16.06
CA GLU A 78 8.68 -6.03 17.12
C GLU A 78 9.76 -5.57 18.10
N ALA A 79 9.37 -4.61 18.93
CA ALA A 79 10.27 -4.03 19.90
C ALA A 79 10.71 -5.09 20.94
N PRO A 80 11.98 -5.06 21.39
CA PRO A 80 13.02 -4.12 20.99
C PRO A 80 13.89 -4.60 19.80
N GLY A 81 13.57 -5.72 19.16
CA GLY A 81 14.52 -6.45 18.30
C GLY A 81 14.43 -6.19 16.80
N LEU A 82 13.29 -5.73 16.27
CA LEU A 82 13.09 -5.63 14.82
C LEU A 82 12.23 -4.42 14.43
N LEU A 83 12.75 -3.62 13.51
CA LEU A 83 12.01 -2.56 12.84
C LEU A 83 12.11 -2.73 11.32
N VAL A 84 10.98 -2.80 10.63
CA VAL A 84 10.91 -2.84 9.16
C VAL A 84 10.13 -1.63 8.69
N TYR A 85 10.67 -0.89 7.72
CA TYR A 85 10.00 0.24 7.09
C TYR A 85 10.11 0.19 5.57
N ARG A 86 9.17 0.85 4.90
CA ARG A 86 9.13 0.97 3.43
C ARG A 86 8.91 2.41 3.01
N VAL A 87 9.63 2.84 1.99
CA VAL A 87 9.34 4.10 1.28
C VAL A 87 8.25 3.84 0.25
N LEU A 88 7.16 4.60 0.38
CA LEU A 88 5.95 4.52 -0.43
C LEU A 88 6.02 5.41 -1.66
N ALA A 89 6.66 6.58 -1.52
CA ALA A 89 6.75 7.57 -2.58
C ALA A 89 7.97 8.46 -2.39
N GLY A 90 8.45 9.04 -3.49
CA GLY A 90 9.54 10.01 -3.51
C GLY A 90 10.85 9.49 -4.10
N GLY A 91 11.74 10.42 -4.46
CA GLY A 91 13.15 10.13 -4.78
C GLY A 91 13.47 9.24 -5.99
N GLY A 92 12.48 8.86 -6.81
CA GLY A 92 12.72 7.93 -7.91
C GLY A 92 13.18 6.54 -7.45
N VAL A 93 12.93 6.20 -6.19
CA VAL A 93 13.21 4.87 -5.63
C VAL A 93 11.94 4.03 -5.69
N LYS A 94 12.10 2.76 -6.06
CA LYS A 94 11.02 1.76 -6.07
C LYS A 94 11.40 0.64 -5.12
N GLN A 95 10.39 0.00 -4.52
CA GLN A 95 10.59 -1.16 -3.64
C GLN A 95 11.59 -0.91 -2.50
N HIS A 96 11.78 0.35 -2.09
CA HIS A 96 12.75 0.69 -1.05
C HIS A 96 12.25 0.22 0.31
N ARG A 97 12.98 -0.70 0.92
CA ARG A 97 12.68 -1.33 2.22
C ARG A 97 13.92 -1.29 3.09
N GLY A 98 13.77 -0.87 4.34
CA GLY A 98 14.81 -0.96 5.35
C GLY A 98 14.41 -1.92 6.46
N THR A 99 15.35 -2.75 6.86
CA THR A 99 15.23 -3.68 7.99
C THR A 99 16.32 -3.37 8.99
N ILE A 100 15.93 -3.07 10.22
CA ILE A 100 16.83 -2.84 11.34
C ILE A 100 16.61 -3.96 12.35
N THR A 101 17.67 -4.73 12.61
CA THR A 101 17.68 -5.78 13.64
C THR A 101 18.55 -5.30 14.79
N ILE A 102 18.07 -5.47 16.01
CA ILE A 102 18.75 -5.08 17.24
C ILE A 102 18.94 -6.33 18.10
N THR A 103 20.18 -6.61 18.45
CA THR A 103 20.53 -7.76 19.29
C THR A 103 21.27 -7.29 20.55
N PRO A 104 21.08 -7.93 21.71
CA PRO A 104 21.91 -7.66 22.88
C PRO A 104 23.39 -7.91 22.57
N SER A 105 24.27 -7.07 23.10
CA SER A 105 25.73 -7.27 23.05
C SER A 105 26.36 -7.07 24.43
N ALA A 106 27.62 -7.47 24.59
CA ALA A 106 28.32 -7.36 25.88
C ALA A 106 28.41 -5.93 26.43
N ARG A 107 28.27 -4.92 25.57
CA ARG A 107 28.38 -3.49 25.90
C ARG A 107 27.06 -2.72 25.79
N GLY A 108 25.95 -3.41 25.52
CA GLY A 108 24.65 -2.80 25.28
C GLY A 108 23.90 -3.54 24.17
N SER A 109 23.96 -3.00 22.96
CA SER A 109 23.25 -3.57 21.81
C SER A 109 24.01 -3.41 20.51
N ARG A 110 23.75 -4.31 19.57
CA ARG A 110 24.22 -4.26 18.19
C ARG A 110 23.04 -3.98 17.27
N VAL A 111 23.18 -2.94 16.46
CA VAL A 111 22.23 -2.55 15.42
C VAL A 111 22.77 -2.98 14.06
N HIS A 112 22.03 -3.81 13.35
CA HIS A 112 22.28 -4.18 11.96
C HIS A 112 21.18 -3.56 11.08
N TRP A 113 21.57 -2.73 10.12
CA TRP A 113 20.66 -2.03 9.22
C TRP A 113 20.93 -2.44 7.77
N ARG A 114 19.93 -3.09 7.18
CA ARG A 114 19.89 -3.48 5.77
C ARG A 114 18.88 -2.62 5.01
N VAL A 115 19.31 -2.03 3.90
CA VAL A 115 18.46 -1.26 2.98
C VAL A 115 18.50 -1.89 1.60
N GLU A 116 17.32 -2.13 1.04
CA GLU A 116 17.12 -2.71 -0.29
C GLU A 116 16.25 -1.77 -1.12
N ALA A 117 16.66 -1.40 -2.33
CA ALA A 117 15.89 -0.51 -3.20
C ALA A 117 16.16 -0.77 -4.67
N THR A 118 15.15 -0.53 -5.52
CA THR A 118 15.30 -0.49 -6.97
C THR A 118 15.35 0.96 -7.44
N LEU A 119 16.37 1.33 -8.21
CA LEU A 119 16.54 2.69 -8.73
C LEU A 119 15.84 2.85 -10.09
N ALA A 120 15.11 3.95 -10.30
CA ALA A 120 14.35 4.16 -11.53
C ALA A 120 15.19 4.57 -12.76
N ALA A 121 16.43 5.05 -12.58
CA ALA A 121 17.24 5.60 -13.66
C ALA A 121 18.65 4.96 -13.70
N LEU A 122 18.98 4.34 -14.84
CA LEU A 122 20.27 3.74 -15.27
C LEU A 122 20.97 2.81 -14.24
N PRO A 123 21.75 1.81 -14.66
CA PRO A 123 22.45 0.90 -13.75
C PRO A 123 23.68 1.58 -13.11
N LEU A 124 23.44 2.59 -12.28
CA LEU A 124 24.44 3.31 -11.48
C LEU A 124 24.33 2.94 -10.00
N GLU A 125 23.97 1.69 -9.70
CA GLU A 125 23.87 1.17 -8.33
C GLU A 125 25.16 1.38 -7.54
N TRP A 126 26.31 1.14 -8.16
CA TRP A 126 27.62 1.31 -7.55
C TRP A 126 27.86 2.77 -7.15
N ALA A 127 27.45 3.72 -8.00
CA ALA A 127 27.60 5.15 -7.74
C ALA A 127 26.65 5.61 -6.64
N ALA A 128 25.40 5.14 -6.67
CA ALA A 128 24.42 5.40 -5.61
C ALA A 128 24.88 4.82 -4.26
N ARG A 129 25.41 3.59 -4.25
CA ARG A 129 26.01 2.96 -3.07
C ARG A 129 27.19 3.78 -2.54
N ALA A 130 28.13 4.14 -3.42
CA ALA A 130 29.31 4.92 -3.05
C ALA A 130 28.95 6.31 -2.49
N ALA A 131 27.88 6.93 -3.00
CA ALA A 131 27.40 8.23 -2.52
C ALA A 131 26.64 8.13 -1.18
N LEU A 132 25.81 7.10 -1.00
CA LEU A 132 24.92 6.97 0.17
C LEU A 132 25.63 6.38 1.39
N ARG A 133 26.48 5.36 1.20
CA ARG A 133 27.12 4.62 2.29
C ARG A 133 27.84 5.53 3.29
N PRO A 134 28.70 6.49 2.87
CA PRO A 134 29.41 7.34 3.83
C PRO A 134 28.50 8.21 4.70
N SER A 135 27.37 8.69 4.15
CA SER A 135 26.40 9.51 4.90
C SER A 135 25.65 8.66 5.94
N LEU A 136 25.29 7.43 5.59
CA LEU A 136 24.68 6.50 6.52
C LEU A 136 25.65 6.05 7.61
N GLU A 137 26.91 5.78 7.27
CA GLU A 137 27.96 5.43 8.25
C GLU A 137 28.19 6.57 9.25
N ARG A 138 28.32 7.82 8.78
CA ARG A 138 28.40 8.99 9.67
C ARG A 138 27.18 9.16 10.56
N SER A 139 25.98 8.91 10.04
CA SER A 139 24.75 8.96 10.83
C SER A 139 24.75 7.89 11.93
N LEU A 140 25.20 6.67 11.62
CA LEU A 140 25.32 5.58 12.59
C LEU A 140 26.42 5.86 13.65
N ASP A 141 27.51 6.52 13.28
CA ASP A 141 28.53 6.98 14.22
C ASP A 141 27.98 8.05 15.17
N ALA A 142 27.23 9.02 14.64
CA ALA A 142 26.54 10.01 15.46
C ALA A 142 25.51 9.34 16.40
N MET A 143 24.84 8.28 15.97
CA MET A 143 23.91 7.51 16.80
C MET A 143 24.64 6.84 17.98
N ALA A 144 25.84 6.30 17.75
CA ALA A 144 26.66 5.71 18.81
C ALA A 144 27.12 6.75 19.84
N GLN A 145 27.43 7.97 19.38
CA GLN A 145 27.74 9.09 20.27
C GLN A 145 26.51 9.47 21.12
N VAL A 146 25.35 9.67 20.48
CA VAL A 146 24.09 9.99 21.18
C VAL A 146 23.72 8.90 22.19
N ALA A 147 23.92 7.62 21.85
CA ALA A 147 23.71 6.51 22.77
C ALA A 147 24.60 6.61 24.01
N THR A 148 25.89 6.96 23.82
CA THR A 148 26.84 7.13 24.92
C THR A 148 26.45 8.29 25.84
N GLU A 149 25.93 9.39 25.28
CA GLU A 149 25.45 10.54 26.06
C GLU A 149 24.18 10.23 26.87
N MET A 150 23.32 9.32 26.38
CA MET A 150 22.08 8.95 27.05
C MET A 150 22.29 8.03 28.26
N GLY A 151 23.28 7.14 28.20
CA GLY A 151 23.53 6.13 29.24
C GLY A 151 22.35 5.16 29.45
N ASP A 152 22.37 4.45 30.58
CA ASP A 152 21.44 3.33 30.85
C ASP A 152 20.10 3.76 31.46
N HIS A 153 19.93 5.04 31.82
CA HIS A 153 18.81 5.51 32.65
C HIS A 153 17.63 6.10 31.87
N VAL A 154 17.64 6.01 30.53
CA VAL A 154 16.55 6.57 29.73
C VAL A 154 15.37 5.62 29.72
N GLU A 155 14.30 6.04 30.39
CA GLU A 155 13.00 5.38 30.26
C GLU A 155 12.46 5.59 28.83
N VAL A 156 12.09 4.48 28.19
CA VAL A 156 11.51 4.47 26.84
C VAL A 156 10.20 3.69 26.88
N THR A 157 9.17 4.26 26.27
CA THR A 157 7.94 3.52 25.99
C THR A 157 8.12 2.80 24.67
N LEU A 158 7.96 1.47 24.68
CA LEU A 158 8.03 0.68 23.45
C LEU A 158 6.63 0.57 22.83
N PRO A 159 6.52 0.40 21.50
CA PRO A 159 5.25 0.09 20.88
C PRO A 159 4.69 -1.22 21.45
N PRO A 160 3.36 -1.35 21.59
CA PRO A 160 2.76 -2.51 22.21
C PRO A 160 3.05 -3.78 21.39
N PRO A 161 3.47 -4.89 22.03
CA PRO A 161 3.59 -6.16 21.35
C PRO A 161 2.19 -6.69 21.02
N ARG A 162 1.79 -6.57 19.75
CA ARG A 162 0.52 -7.12 19.25
C ARG A 162 0.85 -8.22 18.23
N SER A 163 0.45 -9.44 18.53
CA SER A 163 0.35 -10.53 17.56
C SER A 163 -1.13 -10.81 17.33
N LEU A 164 -1.55 -10.84 16.06
CA LEU A 164 -2.95 -11.14 15.73
C LEU A 164 -3.18 -12.64 15.55
N ASP A 165 -2.12 -13.43 15.31
CA ASP A 165 -2.13 -14.88 15.03
C ASP A 165 -3.31 -15.35 14.14
N GLU A 166 -3.29 -14.95 12.88
CA GLU A 166 -4.42 -15.17 11.95
C GLU A 166 -4.06 -16.10 10.78
N LEU A 167 -2.99 -16.89 10.92
CA LEU A 167 -2.51 -17.71 9.81
C LEU A 167 -3.51 -18.81 9.43
N ALA A 168 -4.08 -19.51 10.41
CA ALA A 168 -5.08 -20.55 10.14
C ALA A 168 -6.35 -19.96 9.51
N GLU A 169 -6.81 -18.83 10.04
CA GLU A 169 -7.99 -18.12 9.54
C GLU A 169 -7.78 -17.57 8.13
N SER A 170 -6.58 -17.07 7.81
CA SER A 170 -6.28 -16.54 6.48
C SER A 170 -6.45 -17.59 5.37
N ARG A 171 -6.22 -18.88 5.65
CA ARG A 171 -6.47 -19.96 4.68
C ARG A 171 -7.96 -20.19 4.40
N ALA A 172 -8.81 -20.01 5.41
CA ALA A 172 -10.26 -20.12 5.22
C ALA A 172 -10.79 -18.92 4.43
N LEU A 173 -10.35 -17.71 4.83
CA LEU A 173 -10.69 -16.47 4.14
C LEU A 173 -10.20 -16.46 2.68
N ALA A 174 -9.07 -17.11 2.38
CA ALA A 174 -8.56 -17.21 1.01
C ALA A 174 -9.54 -17.97 0.10
N ARG A 175 -10.11 -19.09 0.58
CA ARG A 175 -11.12 -19.84 -0.19
C ARG A 175 -12.41 -19.05 -0.41
N GLU A 176 -12.83 -18.26 0.58
CA GLU A 176 -14.00 -17.40 0.45
C GLU A 176 -13.73 -16.26 -0.54
N ALA A 177 -12.56 -15.64 -0.49
CA ALA A 177 -12.13 -14.63 -1.45
C ALA A 177 -11.94 -15.19 -2.87
N GLU A 178 -11.53 -16.45 -3.02
CA GLU A 178 -11.51 -17.16 -4.31
C GLU A 178 -12.92 -17.30 -4.89
N ALA A 179 -13.93 -17.67 -4.07
CA ALA A 179 -15.32 -17.71 -4.50
C ALA A 179 -15.83 -16.33 -4.93
N CYS A 180 -15.44 -15.26 -4.22
CA CYS A 180 -15.73 -13.88 -4.64
C CYS A 180 -15.13 -13.56 -6.02
N MET A 181 -13.88 -13.99 -6.29
CA MET A 181 -13.22 -13.80 -7.57
C MET A 181 -13.93 -14.56 -8.70
N GLU A 182 -14.35 -15.80 -8.45
CA GLU A 182 -15.10 -16.60 -9.41
C GLU A 182 -16.46 -15.97 -9.74
N SER A 183 -17.18 -15.46 -8.75
CA SER A 183 -18.41 -14.68 -8.95
C SER A 183 -18.16 -13.42 -9.81
N GLN A 184 -17.09 -12.66 -9.50
CA GLN A 184 -16.70 -11.47 -10.28
C GLN A 184 -16.41 -11.81 -11.75
N ARG A 185 -15.72 -12.93 -12.00
CA ARG A 185 -15.45 -13.44 -13.36
C ARG A 185 -16.75 -13.78 -14.08
N ALA A 186 -17.63 -14.54 -13.44
CA ALA A 186 -18.91 -14.94 -14.03
C ALA A 186 -19.78 -13.73 -14.41
N TYR A 187 -19.89 -12.73 -13.51
CA TYR A 187 -20.58 -11.47 -13.83
C TYR A 187 -19.90 -10.71 -14.97
N ALA A 188 -18.56 -10.68 -15.01
CA ALA A 188 -17.84 -10.01 -16.09
C ALA A 188 -18.08 -10.68 -17.45
N ASP A 189 -18.03 -12.01 -17.51
CA ASP A 189 -18.30 -12.79 -18.72
C ASP A 189 -19.74 -12.58 -19.19
N GLU A 190 -20.74 -12.78 -18.32
CA GLU A 190 -22.15 -12.67 -18.68
C GLU A 190 -22.51 -11.25 -19.17
N LEU A 191 -22.07 -10.21 -18.46
CA LEU A 191 -22.38 -8.84 -18.83
C LEU A 191 -21.75 -8.46 -20.17
N LEU A 192 -20.48 -8.85 -20.40
CA LEU A 192 -19.80 -8.53 -21.66
C LEU A 192 -20.38 -9.30 -22.85
N GLU A 193 -20.80 -10.56 -22.67
CA GLU A 193 -21.51 -11.33 -23.69
C GLU A 193 -22.82 -10.65 -24.13
N ARG A 194 -23.46 -9.91 -23.22
CA ARG A 194 -24.71 -9.16 -23.46
C ARG A 194 -24.47 -7.72 -23.93
N ASP A 195 -23.23 -7.37 -24.30
CA ASP A 195 -22.79 -6.01 -24.64
C ASP A 195 -23.06 -4.97 -23.53
N ASP A 196 -23.07 -5.41 -22.27
CA ASP A 196 -23.24 -4.55 -21.11
C ASP A 196 -21.89 -4.08 -20.56
N ASP A 197 -21.63 -2.77 -20.70
CA ASP A 197 -20.35 -2.17 -20.30
C ASP A 197 -20.04 -2.27 -18.81
N ARG A 198 -21.03 -2.57 -17.95
CA ARG A 198 -20.77 -2.82 -16.52
C ARG A 198 -19.80 -3.99 -16.32
N GLY A 199 -19.78 -4.95 -17.25
CA GLY A 199 -18.85 -6.08 -17.24
C GLY A 199 -17.37 -5.68 -17.30
N TRP A 200 -17.04 -4.50 -17.86
CA TRP A 200 -15.65 -4.02 -17.88
C TRP A 200 -15.12 -3.70 -16.48
N PHE A 201 -15.93 -3.10 -15.61
CA PHE A 201 -15.53 -2.87 -14.23
C PHE A 201 -15.41 -4.20 -13.47
N ALA A 202 -16.37 -5.12 -13.66
CA ALA A 202 -16.33 -6.46 -13.06
C ALA A 202 -15.03 -7.19 -13.44
N ARG A 203 -14.59 -7.10 -14.70
CA ARG A 203 -13.32 -7.68 -15.16
C ARG A 203 -12.09 -7.11 -14.46
N VAL A 204 -12.04 -5.78 -14.27
CA VAL A 204 -10.93 -5.17 -13.50
C VAL A 204 -10.95 -5.67 -12.07
N TYR A 205 -12.15 -5.75 -11.50
CA TYR A 205 -12.33 -6.11 -10.11
C TYR A 205 -11.87 -7.54 -9.87
N GLU A 206 -12.22 -8.48 -10.76
CA GLU A 206 -11.68 -9.84 -10.80
C GLU A 206 -10.15 -9.85 -10.75
N HIS A 207 -9.49 -9.10 -11.64
CA HIS A 207 -8.02 -9.06 -11.69
C HIS A 207 -7.38 -8.43 -10.44
N VAL A 208 -8.05 -7.47 -9.80
CA VAL A 208 -7.60 -6.90 -8.53
C VAL A 208 -7.70 -7.95 -7.42
N THR A 209 -8.81 -8.68 -7.35
CA THR A 209 -9.03 -9.75 -6.38
C THR A 209 -8.01 -10.88 -6.57
N GLU A 210 -7.80 -11.34 -7.81
CA GLU A 210 -6.78 -12.32 -8.17
C GLU A 210 -5.38 -11.86 -7.70
N GLY A 211 -5.01 -10.61 -8.01
CA GLY A 211 -3.73 -10.05 -7.61
C GLY A 211 -3.54 -9.99 -6.09
N GLN A 212 -4.61 -9.72 -5.33
CA GLN A 212 -4.60 -9.74 -3.87
C GLN A 212 -4.45 -11.14 -3.31
N LEU A 213 -5.13 -12.14 -3.88
CA LEU A 213 -4.97 -13.55 -3.52
C LEU A 213 -3.53 -14.03 -3.74
N VAL A 214 -2.98 -13.78 -4.94
CA VAL A 214 -1.59 -14.12 -5.27
C VAL A 214 -0.60 -13.43 -4.33
N ALA A 215 -0.82 -12.15 -4.03
CA ALA A 215 0.03 -11.40 -3.11
C ALA A 215 -0.05 -11.94 -1.66
N CYS A 216 -1.23 -12.34 -1.19
CA CYS A 216 -1.39 -13.00 0.12
C CYS A 216 -0.66 -14.35 0.16
N ALA A 217 -0.84 -15.20 -0.85
CA ALA A 217 -0.19 -16.51 -0.93
C ALA A 217 1.34 -16.40 -0.99
N ALA A 218 1.86 -15.36 -1.65
CA ALA A 218 3.28 -15.07 -1.73
C ALA A 218 3.85 -14.37 -0.47
N GLY A 219 3.06 -14.18 0.59
CA GLY A 219 3.51 -13.53 1.83
C GLY A 219 3.86 -12.05 1.66
N ARG A 220 3.25 -11.35 0.69
CA ARG A 220 3.52 -9.92 0.44
C ARG A 220 2.85 -8.99 1.45
N PHE A 221 1.97 -9.50 2.30
CA PHE A 221 1.26 -8.74 3.34
C PHE A 221 1.60 -9.29 4.72
N ASP A 222 1.69 -8.39 5.70
CA ASP A 222 1.93 -8.76 7.12
C ASP A 222 0.63 -9.20 7.81
N HIS A 223 -0.52 -8.72 7.33
CA HIS A 223 -1.86 -9.05 7.79
C HIS A 223 -2.74 -9.58 6.64
N PRO A 224 -2.42 -10.76 6.07
CA PRO A 224 -3.17 -11.32 4.94
C PRO A 224 -4.65 -11.55 5.28
N ALA A 225 -4.97 -11.95 6.52
CA ALA A 225 -6.35 -12.14 6.96
C ALA A 225 -7.17 -10.84 6.93
N TRP A 226 -6.55 -9.69 7.20
CA TRP A 226 -7.21 -8.39 7.09
C TRP A 226 -7.50 -8.04 5.63
N VAL A 227 -6.53 -8.25 4.74
CA VAL A 227 -6.68 -8.03 3.28
C VAL A 227 -7.79 -8.89 2.70
N LEU A 228 -7.85 -10.17 3.06
CA LEU A 228 -8.87 -11.10 2.56
C LEU A 228 -10.28 -10.75 3.07
N ARG A 229 -10.42 -10.33 4.32
CA ARG A 229 -11.70 -9.81 4.83
C ARG A 229 -12.14 -8.55 4.08
N LEU A 230 -11.22 -7.69 3.67
CA LEU A 230 -11.56 -6.55 2.83
C LEU A 230 -12.11 -7.00 1.48
N VAL A 231 -11.46 -7.96 0.81
CA VAL A 231 -11.96 -8.53 -0.46
C VAL A 231 -13.41 -8.99 -0.31
N ILE A 232 -13.68 -9.80 0.72
CA ILE A 232 -15.01 -10.36 0.98
C ILE A 232 -16.02 -9.25 1.27
N ALA A 233 -15.68 -8.31 2.15
CA ALA A 233 -16.54 -7.18 2.50
C ALA A 233 -16.84 -6.27 1.29
N PHE A 234 -15.85 -6.06 0.42
CA PHE A 234 -16.01 -5.29 -0.82
C PHE A 234 -16.91 -6.00 -1.81
N HIS A 235 -16.70 -7.30 -2.00
CA HIS A 235 -17.48 -8.08 -2.92
C HIS A 235 -18.94 -8.08 -2.54
N ALA A 236 -19.27 -8.26 -1.26
CA ALA A 236 -20.64 -8.22 -0.77
C ALA A 236 -21.35 -6.88 -1.09
N LEU A 237 -20.69 -5.74 -0.85
CA LEU A 237 -21.26 -4.41 -1.17
C LEU A 237 -21.52 -4.22 -2.66
N TRP A 238 -20.56 -4.64 -3.49
CA TRP A 238 -20.65 -4.50 -4.95
C TRP A 238 -21.69 -5.45 -5.55
N GLU A 239 -21.67 -6.72 -5.16
CA GLU A 239 -22.55 -7.77 -5.67
C GLU A 239 -24.00 -7.45 -5.34
N GLU A 240 -24.30 -7.00 -4.11
CA GLU A 240 -25.65 -6.61 -3.72
C GLU A 240 -26.20 -5.49 -4.61
N ASN A 241 -25.41 -4.43 -4.85
CA ASN A 241 -25.81 -3.32 -5.71
C ASN A 241 -26.00 -3.75 -7.17
N LEU A 242 -25.13 -4.64 -7.68
CA LEU A 242 -25.23 -5.14 -9.04
C LEU A 242 -26.46 -6.05 -9.20
N ALA A 243 -26.68 -7.00 -8.30
CA ALA A 243 -27.82 -7.92 -8.32
C ALA A 243 -29.17 -7.16 -8.24
N ILE A 244 -29.27 -6.14 -7.38
CA ILE A 244 -30.45 -5.27 -7.34
C ILE A 244 -30.63 -4.54 -8.68
N ARG A 245 -29.55 -3.99 -9.24
CA ARG A 245 -29.60 -3.27 -10.53
C ARG A 245 -30.03 -4.17 -11.69
N LEU A 246 -29.65 -5.46 -11.65
CA LEU A 246 -30.02 -6.48 -12.62
C LEU A 246 -31.43 -7.05 -12.41
N GLY A 247 -32.08 -6.75 -11.28
CA GLY A 247 -33.40 -7.26 -10.93
C GLY A 247 -33.38 -8.67 -10.34
N GLU A 248 -32.21 -9.19 -9.99
CA GLU A 248 -32.01 -10.49 -9.33
C GLU A 248 -32.37 -10.44 -7.84
N ARG A 249 -32.33 -9.25 -7.24
CA ARG A 249 -32.66 -9.00 -5.83
C ARG A 249 -33.55 -7.77 -5.70
N SER A 250 -34.49 -7.80 -4.75
CA SER A 250 -35.31 -6.63 -4.40
C SER A 250 -34.53 -5.67 -3.51
N GLY A 251 -34.74 -4.36 -3.69
CA GLY A 251 -34.11 -3.31 -2.89
C GLY A 251 -33.82 -2.08 -3.72
N ASP A 252 -33.16 -1.10 -3.10
CA ASP A 252 -32.68 0.11 -3.76
C ASP A 252 -31.17 0.05 -3.95
N VAL A 253 -30.71 0.33 -5.17
CA VAL A 253 -29.29 0.49 -5.47
C VAL A 253 -28.79 1.78 -4.78
N GLU A 254 -27.65 1.70 -4.10
CA GLU A 254 -27.03 2.84 -3.44
C GLU A 254 -26.69 3.95 -4.45
N ALA A 255 -26.80 5.21 -4.02
CA ALA A 255 -26.76 6.36 -4.93
C ALA A 255 -25.47 6.47 -5.77
N HIS A 256 -24.31 6.13 -5.20
CA HIS A 256 -23.04 6.12 -5.93
C HIS A 256 -22.97 5.01 -6.97
N TRP A 257 -23.55 3.84 -6.69
CA TRP A 257 -23.68 2.74 -7.64
C TRP A 257 -24.72 3.02 -8.73
N VAL A 258 -25.84 3.67 -8.42
CA VAL A 258 -26.78 4.20 -9.44
C VAL A 258 -26.04 5.09 -10.44
N LYS A 259 -25.21 6.02 -9.94
CA LYS A 259 -24.42 6.91 -10.81
C LYS A 259 -23.38 6.13 -11.63
N ALA A 260 -22.73 5.12 -11.04
CA ALA A 260 -21.75 4.30 -11.74
C ALA A 260 -22.39 3.48 -12.87
N HIS A 261 -23.46 2.75 -12.57
CA HIS A 261 -24.19 1.93 -13.54
C HIS A 261 -24.76 2.77 -14.69
N ARG A 262 -25.42 3.90 -14.40
CA ARG A 262 -25.93 4.81 -15.44
C ARG A 262 -24.81 5.29 -16.38
N ARG A 263 -23.62 5.54 -15.85
CA ARG A 263 -22.48 6.00 -16.66
C ARG A 263 -21.89 4.91 -17.54
N ALA A 264 -21.93 3.64 -17.09
CA ALA A 264 -21.60 2.50 -17.94
C ALA A 264 -22.66 2.32 -19.04
N GLU A 265 -23.94 2.26 -18.67
CA GLU A 265 -25.07 2.04 -19.60
C GLU A 265 -25.19 3.13 -20.68
N THR A 266 -24.95 4.39 -20.33
CA THR A 266 -24.97 5.49 -21.30
C THR A 266 -23.79 5.48 -22.26
N ALA A 267 -22.67 4.84 -21.90
CA ALA A 267 -21.55 4.65 -22.82
C ALA A 267 -21.91 3.69 -23.95
N SER A 268 -22.72 2.68 -23.67
CA SER A 268 -23.17 1.66 -24.63
C SER A 268 -24.14 2.21 -25.68
N ARG A 269 -24.81 3.33 -25.39
CA ARG A 269 -25.83 3.94 -26.28
C ARG A 269 -25.29 4.94 -27.31
N GLY A 270 -23.98 5.22 -27.34
CA GLY A 270 -23.36 6.17 -28.27
C GLY A 270 -22.34 5.52 -29.21
N GLU A 271 -21.91 6.23 -30.25
CA GLU A 271 -20.86 5.82 -31.21
C GLU A 271 -19.43 5.79 -30.60
N ALA A 272 -19.31 5.56 -29.29
CA ALA A 272 -18.03 5.49 -28.62
C ALA A 272 -17.36 4.14 -28.90
N THR A 273 -16.07 4.16 -29.23
CA THR A 273 -15.24 2.94 -29.35
C THR A 273 -15.33 2.10 -28.06
N MET A 274 -15.22 0.78 -28.16
CA MET A 274 -15.19 -0.14 -26.99
C MET A 274 -14.16 0.28 -25.94
N PHE A 275 -12.97 0.76 -26.34
CA PHE A 275 -11.98 1.29 -25.38
C PHE A 275 -12.54 2.44 -24.51
N VAL A 276 -13.25 3.38 -25.13
CA VAL A 276 -13.86 4.52 -24.42
C VAL A 276 -15.01 4.05 -23.51
N ARG A 277 -15.80 3.08 -23.97
CA ARG A 277 -16.86 2.43 -23.19
C ARG A 277 -16.30 1.75 -21.95
N ALA A 278 -15.28 0.90 -22.11
CA ALA A 278 -14.56 0.23 -21.03
C ALA A 278 -13.99 1.23 -20.02
N MET A 279 -13.21 2.22 -20.47
CA MET A 279 -12.61 3.20 -19.55
C MET A 279 -13.65 4.03 -18.79
N ARG A 280 -14.81 4.32 -19.39
CA ARG A 280 -15.91 5.01 -18.69
C ARG A 280 -16.52 4.16 -17.58
N SER A 281 -16.80 2.89 -17.88
CA SER A 281 -17.30 1.92 -16.89
C SER A 281 -16.32 1.75 -15.73
N ILE A 282 -15.05 1.49 -16.06
CA ILE A 282 -13.96 1.29 -15.10
C ILE A 282 -13.83 2.50 -14.18
N HIS A 283 -13.71 3.72 -14.72
CA HIS A 283 -13.58 4.92 -13.89
C HIS A 283 -14.82 5.17 -13.02
N ALA A 284 -16.02 4.88 -13.52
CA ALA A 284 -17.25 5.08 -12.78
C ALA A 284 -17.35 4.11 -11.60
N GLY A 285 -17.08 2.83 -11.84
CA GLY A 285 -17.03 1.79 -10.81
C GLY A 285 -15.92 2.03 -9.79
N MET A 286 -14.71 2.38 -10.24
CA MET A 286 -13.59 2.74 -9.35
C MET A 286 -13.96 3.87 -8.39
N ARG A 287 -14.67 4.89 -8.89
CA ARG A 287 -15.06 6.03 -8.07
C ARG A 287 -16.06 5.61 -6.99
N ALA A 288 -17.11 4.88 -7.37
CA ALA A 288 -18.07 4.31 -6.41
C ALA A 288 -17.37 3.43 -5.38
N HIS A 289 -16.47 2.56 -5.84
CA HIS A 289 -15.81 1.59 -4.98
C HIS A 289 -14.75 2.22 -4.04
N ILE A 290 -13.88 3.10 -4.54
CA ILE A 290 -12.81 3.73 -3.76
C ILE A 290 -13.33 4.89 -2.90
N GLU A 291 -14.28 5.68 -3.41
CA GLU A 291 -14.74 6.87 -2.68
C GLU A 291 -15.84 6.53 -1.67
N ASP A 292 -16.69 5.54 -1.92
CA ASP A 292 -17.87 5.30 -1.08
C ASP A 292 -17.82 3.93 -0.36
N ASP A 293 -17.49 2.84 -1.06
CA ASP A 293 -17.42 1.51 -0.41
C ASP A 293 -16.17 1.38 0.48
N LEU A 294 -15.01 1.86 0.00
CA LEU A 294 -13.71 1.63 0.63
C LEU A 294 -13.62 2.06 2.09
N PRO A 295 -14.04 3.28 2.46
CA PRO A 295 -14.05 3.67 3.87
C PRO A 295 -14.95 2.78 4.73
N ARG A 296 -16.12 2.39 4.21
CA ARG A 296 -17.14 1.62 4.94
C ARG A 296 -16.70 0.19 5.18
N ALA A 297 -16.17 -0.48 4.17
CA ALA A 297 -15.67 -1.84 4.30
C ALA A 297 -14.46 -1.91 5.24
N ILE A 298 -13.53 -0.95 5.16
CA ILE A 298 -12.40 -0.87 6.10
C ILE A 298 -12.90 -0.71 7.54
N ALA A 299 -13.84 0.21 7.78
CA ALA A 299 -14.41 0.41 9.11
C ALA A 299 -15.16 -0.83 9.61
N LYS A 300 -15.98 -1.46 8.75
CA LYS A 300 -16.74 -2.68 9.08
C LYS A 300 -15.81 -3.83 9.46
N VAL A 301 -14.79 -4.12 8.65
CA VAL A 301 -13.81 -5.19 8.94
C VAL A 301 -13.09 -4.89 10.24
N HIS A 302 -12.69 -3.64 10.47
CA HIS A 302 -12.04 -3.25 11.72
C HIS A 302 -12.95 -3.47 12.93
N LEU A 303 -14.15 -2.91 12.93
CA LEU A 303 -15.08 -2.98 14.06
C LEU A 303 -15.49 -4.43 14.36
N SER A 304 -15.71 -5.25 13.34
CA SER A 304 -16.15 -6.64 13.51
C SER A 304 -15.03 -7.60 13.93
N SER A 305 -13.78 -7.38 13.50
CA SER A 305 -12.71 -8.37 13.64
C SER A 305 -11.52 -7.91 14.48
N TYR A 306 -11.34 -6.60 14.66
CA TYR A 306 -10.11 -6.03 15.21
C TYR A 306 -10.32 -5.00 16.32
N ALA A 307 -11.55 -4.55 16.58
CA ALA A 307 -11.85 -3.69 17.71
C ALA A 307 -11.31 -4.30 19.02
N GLY A 308 -10.55 -3.51 19.78
CA GLY A 308 -9.88 -3.95 21.01
C GLY A 308 -8.61 -4.81 20.80
N ARG A 309 -8.37 -5.36 19.61
CA ARG A 309 -7.17 -6.18 19.29
C ARG A 309 -6.04 -5.36 18.68
N ALA A 310 -6.37 -4.44 17.79
CA ALA A 310 -5.41 -3.57 17.11
C ALA A 310 -6.07 -2.23 16.75
N ASP A 311 -5.27 -1.19 16.50
CA ASP A 311 -5.78 0.05 15.92
C ASP A 311 -5.74 -0.05 14.40
N LEU A 312 -6.64 0.65 13.71
CA LEU A 312 -6.67 0.63 12.25
C LEU A 312 -5.35 1.05 11.61
N ALA A 313 -4.58 1.92 12.29
CA ALA A 313 -3.25 2.36 11.87
C ALA A 313 -2.30 1.18 11.58
N ARG A 314 -2.43 0.06 12.31
CA ARG A 314 -1.60 -1.14 12.13
C ARG A 314 -1.63 -1.68 10.69
N PHE A 315 -2.77 -1.60 10.02
CA PHE A 315 -2.97 -2.16 8.69
C PHE A 315 -2.53 -1.20 7.56
N ARG A 316 -2.03 0.00 7.89
CA ARG A 316 -1.70 1.04 6.91
C ARG A 316 -0.65 0.58 5.89
N ALA A 317 0.35 -0.19 6.29
CA ALA A 317 1.38 -0.68 5.38
C ALA A 317 0.83 -1.67 4.34
N ASP A 318 0.01 -2.64 4.77
CA ASP A 318 -0.70 -3.57 3.86
C ASP A 318 -1.66 -2.82 2.94
N TYR A 319 -2.44 -1.89 3.50
CA TYR A 319 -3.37 -1.08 2.74
C TYR A 319 -2.72 -0.34 1.57
N LEU A 320 -1.54 0.24 1.82
CA LEU A 320 -0.82 1.01 0.81
C LEU A 320 -0.17 0.09 -0.23
N ARG A 321 0.33 -1.09 0.16
CA ARG A 321 0.84 -2.12 -0.76
C ARG A 321 -0.23 -2.63 -1.74
N MET A 322 -1.50 -2.66 -1.32
CA MET A 322 -2.60 -3.01 -2.23
C MET A 322 -2.75 -2.01 -3.41
N GLY A 323 -2.15 -0.82 -3.35
CA GLY A 323 -2.16 0.16 -4.44
C GLY A 323 -1.43 -0.34 -5.69
N ASP A 324 -0.31 -1.04 -5.53
CA ASP A 324 0.48 -1.56 -6.66
C ASP A 324 -0.30 -2.61 -7.47
N ILE A 325 -1.07 -3.46 -6.79
CA ILE A 325 -1.90 -4.50 -7.40
C ILE A 325 -2.93 -3.91 -8.37
N PHE A 326 -3.47 -2.73 -8.05
CA PHE A 326 -4.43 -2.06 -8.90
C PHE A 326 -3.82 -1.65 -10.25
N LEU A 327 -2.58 -1.15 -10.23
CA LEU A 327 -1.88 -0.76 -11.46
C LEU A 327 -1.60 -1.97 -12.35
N ASP A 328 -1.20 -3.09 -11.75
CA ASP A 328 -0.98 -4.36 -12.44
C ASP A 328 -2.29 -4.91 -13.05
N ALA A 329 -3.39 -4.89 -12.28
CA ALA A 329 -4.71 -5.32 -12.77
C ALA A 329 -5.22 -4.44 -13.92
N SER A 330 -5.01 -3.12 -13.83
CA SER A 330 -5.38 -2.20 -14.91
C SER A 330 -4.57 -2.45 -16.19
N ALA A 331 -3.32 -2.89 -16.06
CA ALA A 331 -2.50 -3.24 -17.19
C ALA A 331 -3.04 -4.47 -17.93
N LYS A 332 -3.56 -5.49 -17.22
CA LYS A 332 -4.13 -6.72 -17.80
C LYS A 332 -5.35 -6.45 -18.70
N ILE A 333 -6.18 -5.45 -18.40
CA ILE A 333 -7.35 -5.11 -19.23
C ILE A 333 -6.94 -4.74 -20.66
N ARG A 334 -5.75 -4.15 -20.82
CA ARG A 334 -5.22 -3.79 -22.15
C ARG A 334 -4.97 -5.02 -23.01
N ASP A 335 -4.63 -6.15 -22.39
CA ASP A 335 -4.39 -7.41 -23.10
C ASP A 335 -5.72 -8.06 -23.55
N VAL A 336 -6.82 -7.73 -22.87
CA VAL A 336 -8.17 -8.22 -23.19
C VAL A 336 -8.87 -7.35 -24.25
N LEU A 337 -8.51 -6.07 -24.38
CA LEU A 337 -9.09 -5.18 -25.39
C LEU A 337 -8.41 -5.38 -26.76
N PRO A 338 -9.14 -5.81 -27.82
CA PRO A 338 -8.58 -5.96 -29.16
C PRO A 338 -7.90 -4.67 -29.61
N ARG A 339 -6.69 -4.73 -30.18
CA ARG A 339 -5.94 -3.52 -30.57
C ARG A 339 -6.73 -2.65 -31.55
N GLU A 340 -7.61 -3.26 -32.33
CA GLU A 340 -8.53 -2.64 -33.28
C GLU A 340 -9.55 -1.73 -32.58
N ALA A 341 -9.92 -2.04 -31.34
CA ALA A 341 -10.83 -1.25 -30.51
C ALA A 341 -10.20 0.00 -29.91
N TRP A 342 -8.86 0.15 -29.99
CA TRP A 342 -8.15 1.29 -29.43
C TRP A 342 -8.21 2.50 -30.35
N THR A 343 -8.29 3.69 -29.76
CA THR A 343 -8.13 4.94 -30.53
C THR A 343 -6.72 5.06 -31.12
N ARG A 344 -6.58 5.71 -32.28
CA ARG A 344 -5.26 5.93 -32.92
C ARG A 344 -4.25 6.59 -31.99
N ARG A 345 -4.68 7.56 -31.17
CA ARG A 345 -3.82 8.22 -30.16
C ARG A 345 -3.37 7.27 -29.06
N ALA A 346 -4.25 6.40 -28.56
CA ALA A 346 -3.91 5.44 -27.52
C ALA A 346 -2.86 4.42 -27.99
N ARG A 347 -2.97 3.93 -29.24
CA ARG A 347 -1.97 3.02 -29.83
C ARG A 347 -0.58 3.64 -29.92
N VAL A 348 -0.49 4.91 -30.33
CA VAL A 348 0.78 5.64 -30.43
C VAL A 348 1.40 5.89 -29.05
N LEU A 349 0.59 6.31 -28.06
CA LEU A 349 1.04 6.51 -26.68
C LEU A 349 1.53 5.21 -26.03
N ASP A 350 0.92 4.07 -26.35
CA ASP A 350 1.28 2.78 -25.77
C ASP A 350 2.65 2.26 -26.23
N VAL A 351 3.03 2.52 -27.48
CA VAL A 351 4.35 2.16 -28.02
C VAL A 351 5.47 3.04 -27.44
N LEU A 352 5.18 4.31 -27.18
CA LEU A 352 6.20 5.31 -26.85
C LEU A 352 6.41 5.54 -25.34
N THR A 353 5.53 5.04 -24.47
CA THR A 353 5.59 5.34 -23.03
C THR A 353 6.08 4.14 -22.22
N PRO A 354 7.22 4.22 -21.51
CA PRO A 354 7.65 3.17 -20.59
C PRO A 354 6.64 2.93 -19.45
N ASP A 355 6.53 1.69 -18.95
CA ASP A 355 5.54 1.28 -17.93
C ASP A 355 5.53 2.16 -16.67
N GLY A 356 6.72 2.58 -16.20
CA GLY A 356 6.83 3.46 -15.04
C GLY A 356 6.31 4.89 -15.25
N MET A 357 6.36 5.42 -16.48
CA MET A 357 5.78 6.72 -16.83
C MET A 357 4.27 6.62 -17.09
N ARG A 358 3.79 5.46 -17.57
CA ARG A 358 2.37 5.21 -17.84
C ARG A 358 1.51 5.32 -16.58
N GLY A 359 1.91 4.68 -15.48
CA GLY A 359 1.20 4.76 -14.20
C GLY A 359 1.06 6.21 -13.71
N ALA A 360 2.15 6.99 -13.76
CA ALA A 360 2.14 8.40 -13.38
C ALA A 360 1.27 9.29 -14.30
N LEU A 361 1.22 8.97 -15.60
CA LEU A 361 0.32 9.64 -16.56
C LEU A 361 -1.15 9.30 -16.31
N ILE A 362 -1.47 8.06 -15.96
CA ILE A 362 -2.83 7.63 -15.63
C ILE A 362 -3.31 8.33 -14.35
N GLU A 363 -2.49 8.34 -13.30
CA GLU A 363 -2.81 9.03 -12.04
C GLU A 363 -3.00 10.54 -12.25
N LYS A 364 -2.15 11.17 -13.05
CA LYS A 364 -2.19 12.62 -13.29
C LYS A 364 -3.34 13.04 -14.21
N ARG A 365 -3.73 12.19 -15.17
CA ARG A 365 -4.67 12.57 -16.25
C ARG A 365 -6.10 12.06 -16.05
N TYR A 366 -6.31 10.96 -15.33
CA TYR A 366 -7.63 10.32 -15.27
C TYR A 366 -8.20 10.24 -13.86
N TYR A 367 -7.50 9.60 -12.92
CA TYR A 367 -8.00 9.42 -11.56
C TYR A 367 -6.83 9.26 -10.58
N PRO A 368 -6.66 10.13 -9.57
CA PRO A 368 -5.52 10.07 -8.66
C PRO A 368 -5.72 8.98 -7.59
N ILE A 369 -5.57 7.72 -8.00
CA ILE A 369 -5.89 6.52 -7.21
C ILE A 369 -5.19 6.54 -5.85
N ALA A 370 -3.87 6.75 -5.82
CA ALA A 370 -3.12 6.75 -4.56
C ALA A 370 -3.64 7.78 -3.56
N ARG A 371 -3.96 9.00 -4.04
CA ARG A 371 -4.52 10.07 -3.20
C ARG A 371 -5.91 9.70 -2.68
N ARG A 372 -6.80 9.23 -3.56
CA ARG A 372 -8.18 8.85 -3.20
C ARG A 372 -8.24 7.68 -2.23
N ARG A 373 -7.35 6.69 -2.41
CA ARG A 373 -7.19 5.60 -1.45
C ARG A 373 -6.71 6.12 -0.09
N ARG A 374 -5.74 7.03 -0.05
CA ARG A 374 -5.30 7.65 1.22
C ARG A 374 -6.46 8.37 1.91
N GLU A 375 -7.21 9.20 1.19
CA GLU A 375 -8.42 9.87 1.69
C GLU A 375 -9.48 8.88 2.18
N ALA A 376 -9.65 7.73 1.51
CA ALA A 376 -10.58 6.69 1.93
C ALA A 376 -10.19 6.02 3.25
N PHE A 377 -8.89 5.75 3.45
CA PHE A 377 -8.38 5.19 4.70
C PHE A 377 -8.58 6.16 5.88
N GLU A 378 -8.30 7.45 5.70
CA GLU A 378 -8.53 8.44 6.76
C GLU A 378 -10.02 8.60 7.08
N ARG A 379 -10.90 8.50 6.08
CA ARG A 379 -12.35 8.45 6.33
C ARG A 379 -12.77 7.20 7.10
N ALA A 380 -12.16 6.04 6.82
CA ALA A 380 -12.39 4.83 7.60
C ALA A 380 -11.98 4.99 9.06
N VAL A 381 -10.84 5.64 9.33
CA VAL A 381 -10.40 6.00 10.70
C VAL A 381 -11.45 6.88 11.38
N GLY A 382 -12.01 7.87 10.65
CA GLY A 382 -13.11 8.70 11.15
C GLY A 382 -14.37 7.90 11.48
N LEU A 383 -14.78 6.98 10.60
CA LEU A 383 -15.95 6.11 10.81
C LEU A 383 -15.78 5.20 12.04
N VAL A 384 -14.59 4.60 12.21
CA VAL A 384 -14.30 3.76 13.39
C VAL A 384 -14.46 4.54 14.68
N ARG A 385 -14.01 5.81 14.73
CA ARG A 385 -14.14 6.67 15.93
C ARG A 385 -15.57 7.08 16.26
N VAL A 386 -16.46 7.10 15.26
CA VAL A 386 -17.86 7.50 15.44
C VAL A 386 -18.73 6.29 15.80
N LEU A 387 -18.41 5.11 15.27
CA LEU A 387 -19.23 3.91 15.38
C LEU A 387 -18.78 2.91 16.46
N GLY A 388 -17.52 2.98 16.89
CA GLY A 388 -16.96 2.17 17.98
C GLY A 388 -16.64 3.05 19.17
#